data_AF-A0A5C1MG99-F1
#
_entry.id   AF-A0A5C1MG99-F1
#
_cell.length_a   1.000
_cell.length_b   1.000
_cell.length_c   1.000
_cell.angle_alpha   90.00
_cell.angle_beta   90.00
_cell.angle_gamma   90.00
#
_symmetry.space_group_name_H-M   'P 1'
#
loop_
_entity.id
_entity.type
_entity.pdbx_description
1 polymer ?
#
loop_
_entity_poly.entity_id
_entity_poly.type
_entity_poly.pdbx_seq_one_letter_code
_entity_poly.pdbx_strand_id
1 'polypeptide(L)'
;MSHYLVIVHKIEPGVAKDVAEGILEKTRKKTLGQLVTDLKSKEKVPAELLERLERFVEHRNWLAHRSRGESRKHLYQEKLHHVFFERVEWVADEALYLGRIFCEEIRRYMEKHGVSKEYIEKTAAGIMREWSEG
;
A
#
# COMPACT_ATOMS: atom_id res chain seq x y z
N MET A 1 -1.65 -1.37 -16.19
CA MET A 1 -2.44 -2.05 -15.15
C MET A 1 -2.74 -1.00 -14.09
N SER A 2 -3.99 -0.54 -14.00
CA SER A 2 -4.38 0.55 -13.08
C SER A 2 -4.63 -0.01 -11.68
N HIS A 3 -4.05 0.62 -10.66
CA HIS A 3 -4.19 0.21 -9.26
C HIS A 3 -5.20 1.13 -8.59
N TYR A 4 -6.23 0.58 -7.93
CA TYR A 4 -7.28 1.34 -7.27
C TYR A 4 -7.33 0.99 -5.78
N LEU A 5 -7.31 2.00 -4.91
CA LEU A 5 -7.53 1.87 -3.47
C LEU A 5 -8.98 2.21 -3.17
N VAL A 6 -9.77 1.23 -2.73
CA VAL A 6 -11.17 1.46 -2.33
C VAL A 6 -11.35 1.09 -0.86
N ILE A 7 -11.93 2.02 -0.11
CA ILE A 7 -12.20 1.87 1.33
C ILE A 7 -13.70 1.77 1.51
N VAL A 8 -14.18 0.64 2.04
CA VAL A 8 -15.60 0.42 2.35
C VAL A 8 -15.80 0.55 3.86
N HIS A 9 -16.70 1.45 4.27
CA HIS A 9 -17.06 1.65 5.67
C HIS A 9 -18.58 1.56 5.81
N LYS A 10 -19.06 0.90 6.87
CA LYS A 10 -20.49 0.79 7.17
C LYS A 10 -20.89 2.05 7.95
N ILE A 11 -21.40 3.07 7.25
CA ILE A 11 -21.80 4.36 7.84
C ILE A 11 -23.25 4.65 7.43
N GLU A 12 -24.01 5.33 8.29
CA GLU A 12 -25.37 5.76 8.00
C GLU A 12 -25.45 6.67 6.74
N PRO A 13 -26.53 6.55 5.94
CA PRO A 13 -26.71 7.36 4.73
C PRO A 13 -26.73 8.87 5.07
N GLY A 14 -25.93 9.67 4.36
CA GLY A 14 -25.89 11.13 4.50
C GLY A 14 -24.66 11.71 5.22
N VAL A 15 -23.98 10.93 6.07
CA VAL A 15 -22.75 11.35 6.80
C VAL A 15 -21.51 10.55 6.34
N ALA A 16 -21.74 9.52 5.52
CA ALA A 16 -20.71 8.57 5.10
C ALA A 16 -19.53 9.19 4.36
N LYS A 17 -19.78 10.21 3.52
CA LYS A 17 -18.73 10.85 2.72
C LYS A 17 -17.77 11.65 3.60
N ASP A 18 -18.29 12.57 4.41
CA ASP A 18 -17.47 13.46 5.25
C ASP A 18 -16.68 12.67 6.30
N VAL A 19 -17.28 11.61 6.86
CA VAL A 19 -16.60 10.71 7.79
C VAL A 19 -15.50 9.90 7.07
N ALA A 20 -15.78 9.37 5.88
CA ALA A 20 -14.79 8.65 5.09
C ALA A 20 -13.63 9.56 4.65
N GLU A 21 -13.92 10.80 4.22
CA GLU A 21 -12.92 11.81 3.90
C GLU A 21 -12.09 12.21 5.12
N GLY A 22 -12.73 12.40 6.28
CA GLY A 22 -12.02 12.68 7.53
C GLY A 22 -11.09 11.53 7.96
N ILE A 23 -11.47 10.28 7.75
CA ILE A 23 -10.62 9.12 7.99
C ILE A 23 -9.46 9.07 6.97
N LEU A 24 -9.76 9.30 5.68
CA LEU A 24 -8.76 9.36 4.62
C LEU A 24 -7.71 10.44 4.89
N GLU A 25 -8.14 11.63 5.28
CA GLU A 25 -7.26 12.77 5.54
C GLU A 25 -6.34 12.52 6.75
N LYS A 26 -6.86 11.89 7.80
CA LYS A 26 -6.05 11.44 8.94
C LYS A 26 -5.07 10.34 8.54
N THR A 27 -5.50 9.41 7.69
CA THR A 27 -4.67 8.29 7.22
C THR A 27 -3.57 8.77 6.27
N ARG A 28 -3.83 9.74 5.39
CA ARG A 28 -2.86 10.31 4.43
C ARG A 28 -1.66 10.96 5.09
N LYS A 29 -1.81 11.45 6.33
CA LYS A 29 -0.73 12.06 7.11
C LYS A 29 0.20 11.03 7.77
N LYS A 30 -0.16 9.74 7.74
CA LYS A 30 0.62 8.66 8.37
C LYS A 30 1.69 8.14 7.42
N THR A 31 2.85 7.85 7.99
CA THR A 31 3.91 7.10 7.31
C THR A 31 3.51 5.64 7.13
N LEU A 32 4.13 4.94 6.18
CA LEU A 32 3.87 3.51 5.96
C LEU A 32 4.06 2.68 7.24
N GLY A 33 5.09 2.94 8.04
CA GLY A 33 5.31 2.23 9.31
C GLY A 33 4.18 2.47 10.33
N GLN A 34 3.63 3.68 10.38
CA GLN A 34 2.46 3.98 11.22
C GLN A 34 1.21 3.24 10.73
N LEU A 35 1.01 3.15 9.40
CA LEU A 35 -0.10 2.39 8.82
C LEU A 35 0.00 0.88 9.11
N VAL A 36 1.21 0.31 9.02
CA VAL A 36 1.45 -1.10 9.40
C VAL A 36 1.20 -1.32 10.89
N THR A 37 1.59 -0.37 11.74
CA THR A 37 1.30 -0.42 13.19
C THR A 37 -0.20 -0.37 13.46
N ASP A 38 -0.95 0.49 12.76
CA ASP A 38 -2.40 0.52 12.87
C ASP A 38 -3.03 -0.80 12.41
N LEU A 39 -2.55 -1.39 11.30
CA LEU A 39 -3.03 -2.68 10.80
C LEU A 39 -2.79 -3.81 11.80
N LYS A 40 -1.64 -3.82 12.47
CA LYS A 40 -1.31 -4.79 13.53
C LYS A 40 -2.29 -4.76 14.69
N SER A 41 -2.84 -3.57 15.00
CA SER A 41 -3.86 -3.42 16.04
C SER A 41 -5.25 -3.96 15.64
N LYS A 42 -5.43 -4.43 14.40
CA LYS A 42 -6.69 -4.98 13.90
C LYS A 42 -6.61 -6.50 13.81
N GLU A 43 -7.51 -7.20 14.48
CA GLU A 43 -7.58 -8.69 14.54
C GLU A 43 -7.81 -9.41 13.19
N LYS A 44 -7.98 -8.67 12.08
CA LYS A 44 -8.43 -9.23 10.79
C LYS A 44 -7.35 -9.31 9.72
N VAL A 45 -6.09 -8.96 10.03
CA VAL A 45 -5.00 -9.01 9.05
C VAL A 45 -4.28 -10.36 9.16
N PRO A 46 -4.10 -11.11 8.06
CA PRO A 46 -3.32 -12.35 8.07
C PRO A 46 -1.90 -12.12 8.60
N ALA A 47 -1.44 -12.99 9.51
CA ALA A 47 -0.12 -12.85 10.13
C ALA A 47 1.02 -12.81 9.10
N GLU A 48 0.92 -13.63 8.04
CA GLU A 48 1.89 -13.66 6.93
C GLU A 48 1.96 -12.31 6.19
N LEU A 49 0.81 -11.66 5.94
CA LEU A 49 0.77 -10.35 5.30
C LEU A 49 1.42 -9.29 6.19
N LEU A 50 1.18 -9.37 7.50
CA LEU A 50 1.79 -8.45 8.46
C LEU A 50 3.31 -8.59 8.51
N GLU A 51 3.83 -9.82 8.55
CA GLU A 51 5.27 -10.09 8.56
C GLU A 51 5.94 -9.54 7.29
N ARG A 52 5.32 -9.76 6.12
CA ARG A 52 5.83 -9.22 4.84
C ARG A 52 5.85 -7.70 4.84
N LEU A 53 4.81 -7.05 5.38
CA LEU A 53 4.74 -5.60 5.50
C LEU A 53 5.81 -5.03 6.45
N GLU A 54 6.05 -5.69 7.58
CA GLU A 54 7.09 -5.30 8.52
C GLU A 54 8.48 -5.40 7.88
N ARG A 55 8.77 -6.51 7.19
CA ARG A 55 10.03 -6.68 6.43
C ARG A 55 10.17 -5.65 5.31
N PHE A 56 9.09 -5.35 4.59
CA PHE A 56 9.09 -4.34 3.54
C PHE A 56 9.40 -2.95 4.09
N VAL A 57 8.78 -2.56 5.20
CA VAL A 57 9.06 -1.29 5.89
C VAL A 57 10.52 -1.19 6.30
N GLU A 58 11.10 -2.25 6.84
CA GLU A 58 12.51 -2.30 7.23
C GLU A 58 13.44 -2.03 6.03
N HIS A 59 13.22 -2.73 4.92
CA HIS A 59 14.07 -2.63 3.73
C HIS A 59 13.89 -1.28 3.02
N ARG A 60 12.67 -0.76 2.94
CA ARG A 60 12.39 0.58 2.42
C ARG A 60 13.03 1.66 3.28
N ASN A 61 12.98 1.53 4.61
CA ASN A 61 13.63 2.47 5.52
C ASN A 61 15.15 2.41 5.40
N TRP A 62 15.71 1.21 5.25
CA TRP A 62 17.12 1.07 4.89
C TRP A 62 17.44 1.78 3.57
N LEU A 63 16.62 1.60 2.54
CA LEU A 63 16.81 2.25 1.25
C LEU A 63 16.77 3.79 1.37
N ALA A 64 15.84 4.32 2.15
CA ALA A 64 15.66 5.76 2.33
C ALA A 64 16.75 6.42 3.20
N HIS A 65 17.24 5.72 4.22
CA HIS A 65 18.07 6.34 5.27
C HIS A 65 19.50 5.82 5.34
N ARG A 66 19.78 4.60 4.90
CA ARG A 66 21.07 3.91 5.12
C ARG A 66 21.80 3.55 3.83
N SER A 67 21.08 3.32 2.73
CA SER A 67 21.64 2.88 1.43
C SER A 67 22.80 3.75 0.94
N ARG A 68 22.70 5.07 1.06
CA ARG A 68 23.73 6.01 0.58
C ARG A 68 25.02 5.95 1.42
N GLY A 69 24.89 5.76 2.73
CA GLY A 69 26.04 5.64 3.62
C GLY A 69 26.75 4.30 3.46
N GLU A 70 25.97 3.23 3.26
CA GLU A 70 26.47 1.87 3.10
C GLU A 70 27.04 1.66 1.69
N SER A 71 26.37 2.10 0.62
CA SER A 71 26.78 1.92 -0.78
C SER A 71 28.20 2.37 -1.11
N ARG A 72 28.75 3.38 -0.40
CA ARG A 72 30.16 3.78 -0.54
C ARG A 72 31.15 2.63 -0.31
N LYS A 73 30.83 1.69 0.59
CA LYS A 73 31.65 0.50 0.85
C LYS A 73 31.35 -0.64 -0.14
N HIS A 74 30.16 -0.66 -0.71
CA HIS A 74 29.68 -1.73 -1.57
C HIS A 74 30.15 -1.57 -3.03
N LEU A 75 30.45 -0.35 -3.48
CA LEU A 75 30.93 -0.07 -4.85
C LEU A 75 32.30 -0.67 -5.17
N TYR A 76 33.12 -0.98 -4.16
CA TYR A 76 34.50 -1.44 -4.34
C TYR A 76 34.72 -2.91 -3.98
N GLN A 77 33.65 -3.62 -3.55
CA GLN A 77 33.71 -5.03 -3.21
C GLN A 77 32.59 -5.76 -3.94
N GLU A 78 32.95 -6.60 -4.92
CA GLU A 78 32.01 -7.31 -5.80
C GLU A 78 30.90 -8.08 -5.05
N LYS A 79 31.26 -8.75 -3.93
CA LYS A 79 30.29 -9.45 -3.08
C LYS A 79 29.27 -8.50 -2.43
N LEU A 80 29.71 -7.33 -1.99
CA LEU A 80 28.85 -6.34 -1.36
C LEU A 80 27.98 -5.60 -2.39
N HIS A 81 28.49 -5.47 -3.62
CA HIS A 81 27.74 -4.94 -4.74
C HIS A 81 26.53 -5.80 -5.05
N HIS A 82 26.70 -7.12 -5.19
CA HIS A 82 25.58 -8.03 -5.47
C HIS A 82 24.49 -7.97 -4.39
N VAL A 83 24.87 -8.06 -3.11
CA VAL A 83 23.93 -7.97 -1.97
C VAL A 83 23.14 -6.65 -1.97
N PHE A 84 23.78 -5.54 -2.38
CA PHE A 84 23.10 -4.26 -2.50
C PHE A 84 22.01 -4.28 -3.57
N PHE A 85 22.33 -4.80 -4.77
CA PHE A 85 21.37 -4.89 -5.87
C PHE A 85 20.23 -5.85 -5.56
N GLU A 86 20.52 -7.04 -5.04
CA GLU A 86 19.49 -8.00 -4.61
C GLU A 86 18.51 -7.36 -3.62
N ARG A 87 19.02 -6.56 -2.67
CA ARG A 87 18.18 -5.88 -1.69
C ARG A 87 17.29 -4.81 -2.33
N VAL A 88 17.80 -4.07 -3.32
CA VAL A 88 17.01 -3.05 -4.05
C VAL A 88 15.95 -3.72 -4.93
N GLU A 89 16.32 -4.77 -5.65
CA GLU A 89 15.41 -5.58 -6.48
C GLU A 89 14.30 -6.18 -5.61
N TRP A 90 14.66 -6.76 -4.46
CA TRP A 90 13.68 -7.28 -3.51
C TRP A 90 12.66 -6.22 -3.07
N VAL A 91 13.09 -4.97 -2.80
CA VAL A 91 12.16 -3.89 -2.45
C VAL A 91 11.20 -3.59 -3.60
N ALA A 92 11.68 -3.56 -4.84
CA ALA A 92 10.83 -3.30 -6.00
C ALA A 92 9.82 -4.43 -6.23
N ASP A 93 10.27 -5.68 -6.19
CA ASP A 93 9.43 -6.85 -6.39
C ASP A 93 8.39 -7.00 -5.28
N GLU A 94 8.81 -6.81 -4.03
CA GLU A 94 7.92 -6.88 -2.87
C GLU A 94 6.87 -5.76 -2.90
N ALA A 95 7.22 -4.54 -3.34
CA ALA A 95 6.27 -3.46 -3.50
C ALA A 95 5.18 -3.80 -4.54
N LEU A 96 5.58 -4.38 -5.68
CA LEU A 96 4.65 -4.82 -6.73
C LEU A 96 3.76 -5.97 -6.24
N TYR A 97 4.35 -6.94 -5.55
CA TYR A 97 3.62 -8.07 -4.98
C TYR A 97 2.58 -7.60 -3.95
N LEU A 98 2.99 -6.82 -2.95
CA LEU A 98 2.09 -6.30 -1.92
C LEU A 98 0.99 -5.43 -2.54
N GLY A 99 1.31 -4.62 -3.55
CA GLY A 99 0.32 -3.84 -4.30
C GLY A 99 -0.78 -4.71 -4.92
N ARG A 100 -0.42 -5.86 -5.52
CA ARG A 100 -1.38 -6.83 -6.06
C ARG A 100 -2.23 -7.47 -4.97
N ILE A 101 -1.62 -7.93 -3.88
CA ILE A 101 -2.32 -8.56 -2.76
C ILE A 101 -3.35 -7.59 -2.15
N PHE A 102 -2.97 -6.32 -1.92
CA PHE A 102 -3.92 -5.34 -1.42
C PHE A 102 -5.09 -5.11 -2.39
N CYS A 103 -4.84 -5.03 -3.69
CA CYS A 103 -5.92 -4.88 -4.68
C CYS A 103 -6.88 -6.08 -4.64
N GLU A 104 -6.36 -7.29 -4.51
CA GLU A 104 -7.17 -8.51 -4.42
C GLU A 104 -7.98 -8.57 -3.13
N GLU A 105 -7.38 -8.26 -1.98
CA GLU A 105 -8.06 -8.28 -0.68
C GLU A 105 -9.13 -7.20 -0.58
N ILE A 106 -8.87 -6.00 -1.12
CA ILE A 106 -9.88 -4.95 -1.23
C ILE A 106 -11.03 -5.41 -2.11
N ARG A 107 -10.74 -5.98 -3.29
CA ARG A 107 -11.78 -6.49 -4.19
C ARG A 107 -12.63 -7.57 -3.52
N ARG A 108 -12.00 -8.54 -2.86
CA ARG A 108 -12.70 -9.60 -2.09
C ARG A 108 -13.58 -9.02 -1.00
N TYR A 109 -13.07 -8.03 -0.25
CA TYR A 109 -13.84 -7.36 0.78
C TYR A 109 -15.06 -6.64 0.19
N MET A 110 -14.89 -5.96 -0.93
CA MET A 110 -15.96 -5.23 -1.62
C MET A 110 -17.05 -6.16 -2.18
N GLU A 111 -16.65 -7.23 -2.86
CA GLU A 111 -17.57 -8.25 -3.38
C GLU A 111 -18.39 -8.86 -2.23
N LYS A 112 -17.74 -9.20 -1.11
CA LYS A 112 -18.40 -9.71 0.11
C LYS A 112 -19.43 -8.73 0.69
N HIS A 113 -19.24 -7.43 0.51
CA HIS A 113 -20.14 -6.39 1.01
C HIS A 113 -21.09 -5.83 -0.08
N GLY A 114 -21.22 -6.53 -1.21
CA GLY A 114 -22.24 -6.24 -2.22
C GLY A 114 -21.85 -5.15 -3.23
N VAL A 115 -20.59 -4.76 -3.30
CA VAL A 115 -20.10 -3.82 -4.33
C VAL A 115 -19.60 -4.63 -5.52
N SER A 116 -20.30 -4.55 -6.66
CA SER A 116 -19.92 -5.27 -7.88
C SER A 116 -18.71 -4.65 -8.58
N LYS A 117 -17.95 -5.47 -9.31
CA LYS A 117 -16.81 -5.01 -10.09
C LYS A 117 -17.20 -3.93 -11.10
N GLU A 118 -18.33 -4.10 -11.78
CA GLU A 118 -18.83 -3.11 -12.75
C GLU A 118 -19.12 -1.75 -12.10
N TYR A 119 -19.64 -1.75 -10.87
CA TYR A 119 -19.89 -0.51 -10.12
C TYR A 119 -18.57 0.22 -9.81
N ILE A 120 -17.52 -0.52 -9.43
CA ILE A 120 -16.19 0.04 -9.15
C ILE A 120 -15.58 0.63 -10.41
N GLU A 121 -15.57 -0.13 -11.50
CA GLU A 121 -14.98 0.31 -12.77
C GLU A 121 -15.69 1.54 -13.33
N LYS A 122 -17.03 1.56 -13.28
CA LYS A 122 -17.84 2.72 -13.69
C LYS A 122 -17.53 3.95 -12.85
N THR A 123 -17.42 3.80 -11.52
CA THR A 123 -17.11 4.90 -10.61
C THR A 123 -15.69 5.42 -10.83
N ALA A 124 -14.71 4.53 -10.95
CA ALA A 124 -13.32 4.88 -11.22
C ALA A 124 -13.14 5.61 -12.55
N ALA A 125 -13.83 5.17 -13.60
CA ALA A 125 -13.82 5.83 -14.91
C ALA A 125 -14.51 7.20 -14.91
N GLY A 126 -15.44 7.44 -13.98
CA GLY A 126 -16.03 8.77 -13.74
C GLY A 126 -15.03 9.72 -13.08
N ILE A 127 -14.41 9.28 -11.98
CA ILE A 127 -13.41 10.07 -11.24
C ILE A 127 -12.19 10.40 -12.11
N MET A 128 -11.68 9.44 -12.90
CA MET A 128 -10.55 9.70 -13.81
C MET A 128 -10.87 10.76 -14.87
N ARG A 129 -12.13 10.85 -15.33
CA ARG A 129 -12.56 11.89 -16.26
C ARG A 129 -12.60 13.27 -15.60
N GLU A 130 -13.17 13.35 -14.40
CA GLU A 130 -13.18 14.60 -13.61
C GLU A 130 -11.76 15.13 -13.35
N TRP A 131 -10.78 14.24 -13.13
CA TRP A 131 -9.38 14.63 -12.89
C TRP A 131 -8.58 14.94 -14.16
N SER A 132 -9.05 14.51 -15.33
CA SER A 132 -8.44 14.84 -16.62
C SER A 132 -8.96 16.14 -17.24
N GLU A 133 -10.13 16.59 -16.78
CA GLU A 133 -10.81 17.79 -17.29
C GLU A 133 -10.64 19.03 -16.37
N GLY A 134 -10.05 18.87 -15.18
CA GLY A 134 -9.68 19.95 -14.26
C GLY A 134 -8.18 20.16 -14.17
#